data_AF-A0A7S2CLA0-F1
#
_entry.id   AF-A0A7S2CLA0-F1
#
_cell.length_a   1.000
_cell.length_b   1.000
_cell.length_c   1.000
_cell.angle_alpha   90.00
_cell.angle_beta   90.00
_cell.angle_gamma   90.00
#
_symmetry.space_group_name_H-M   'P 1'
#
loop_
_entity.id
_entity.type
_entity.pdbx_description
1 polymer ?
#
loop_
_entity_poly.entity_id
_entity_poly.type
_entity_poly.pdbx_seq_one_letter_code
_entity_poly.pdbx_strand_id
1 'polypeptide(L)'
;YGILGVSLFSTVKHSEWLNHHGNFMDFGWAFITLFRAVTGEAWNSIMHDLMKNEGDYFREGSWCTPDDLFDTSTEESFNTLRSKCLIDTPNSCMQTMWGWNVFPAIYWVTYILFIQLMVMNLVIAVILEGYEDGKPTQESEVIDLCVQLWENHDPDHKMTLPLSKAMQFIHEVIEEYKKRCGDEKKMPAAIEGLTCHKSPSGCDLDRIPMQYAKYFQLQTSEDGRVHWLYVCKQVLRFTCTEYDDSLLKEIEDCENNMDKRMLSKLGKLESKRSKMLGFQEFAKEHGQVDLRAQVAATKLQRYFRQKPREGNSSAAMSAPVGGLAPSASGHSDVRATPSS
;
A
#
# COMPACT_ATOMS: atom_id res chain seq x y z
N TYR A 1 7.00 23.83 -28.43
CA TYR A 1 5.83 24.59 -28.94
C TYR A 1 5.79 26.01 -28.41
N GLY A 2 5.70 26.30 -27.09
CA GLY A 2 5.62 27.69 -26.58
C GLY A 2 6.67 28.66 -27.15
N ILE A 3 7.96 28.36 -27.02
CA ILE A 3 9.05 29.20 -27.56
C ILE A 3 8.97 29.31 -29.09
N LEU A 4 8.67 28.20 -29.77
CA LEU A 4 8.52 28.17 -31.23
C LEU A 4 7.35 29.05 -31.68
N GLY A 5 6.22 29.03 -30.97
CA GLY A 5 5.06 29.87 -31.25
C GLY A 5 5.38 31.36 -31.07
N VAL A 6 6.14 31.72 -30.03
CA VAL A 6 6.63 33.12 -29.87
C VAL A 6 7.52 33.51 -31.04
N SER A 7 8.46 32.65 -31.44
CA SER A 7 9.36 32.95 -32.57
C SER A 7 8.63 33.06 -33.92
N LEU A 8 7.52 32.37 -34.10
CA LEU A 8 6.79 32.33 -35.37
C LEU A 8 5.63 33.34 -35.44
N PHE A 9 4.98 33.65 -34.32
CA PHE A 9 3.68 34.32 -34.30
C PHE A 9 3.61 35.54 -33.35
N SER A 10 4.71 35.95 -32.71
CA SER A 10 4.70 37.07 -31.75
C SER A 10 4.35 38.42 -32.36
N THR A 11 4.71 38.65 -33.63
CA THR A 11 4.51 39.92 -34.34
C THR A 11 3.22 39.98 -35.16
N VAL A 12 2.48 38.87 -35.24
CA VAL A 12 1.30 38.74 -36.10
C VAL A 12 0.16 39.59 -35.58
N LYS A 13 -0.54 40.25 -36.50
CA LYS A 13 -1.74 41.04 -36.21
C LYS A 13 -2.79 40.24 -35.45
N HIS A 14 -3.31 40.82 -34.37
CA HIS A 14 -4.45 40.26 -33.65
C HIS A 14 -5.74 40.29 -34.51
N SER A 15 -6.52 39.22 -34.40
CA SER A 15 -7.80 38.98 -35.08
C SER A 15 -8.87 38.62 -34.02
N GLU A 16 -9.91 37.88 -34.41
CA GLU A 16 -11.02 37.52 -33.52
C GLU A 16 -10.60 36.56 -32.39
N TRP A 17 -9.85 35.50 -32.73
CA TRP A 17 -9.43 34.45 -31.81
C TRP A 17 -7.98 34.59 -31.38
N LEU A 18 -7.11 35.12 -32.25
CA LEU A 18 -5.78 35.57 -31.87
C LEU A 18 -5.87 36.98 -31.27
N ASN A 19 -6.02 37.08 -29.95
CA ASN A 19 -6.29 38.35 -29.25
C ASN A 19 -5.40 38.54 -28.01
N HIS A 20 -5.64 39.60 -27.24
CA HIS A 20 -4.85 39.93 -26.04
C HIS A 20 -4.77 38.79 -25.00
N HIS A 21 -5.73 37.87 -24.97
CA HIS A 21 -5.76 36.73 -24.05
C HIS A 21 -5.34 35.39 -24.69
N GLY A 22 -5.22 35.35 -26.02
CA GLY A 22 -4.87 34.17 -26.81
C GLY A 22 -3.86 34.50 -27.89
N ASN A 23 -2.65 34.90 -27.50
CA ASN A 23 -1.58 35.30 -28.41
C ASN A 23 -0.25 34.57 -28.09
N PHE A 24 0.77 34.94 -28.86
CA PHE A 24 2.13 34.43 -28.79
C PHE A 24 3.16 35.56 -28.58
N MET A 25 2.76 36.73 -28.04
CA MET A 25 3.70 37.85 -27.87
C MET A 25 4.84 37.50 -26.90
N ASP A 26 4.49 36.85 -25.80
CA ASP A 26 5.43 36.39 -24.78
C ASP A 26 5.29 34.90 -24.50
N PHE A 27 6.31 34.31 -23.90
CA PHE A 27 6.28 32.90 -23.49
C PHE A 27 5.10 32.58 -22.57
N GLY A 28 4.76 33.48 -21.63
CA GLY A 28 3.64 33.28 -20.71
C GLY A 28 2.30 33.19 -21.42
N TRP A 29 2.01 34.13 -22.33
CA TRP A 29 0.79 34.09 -23.13
C TRP A 29 0.76 32.90 -24.09
N ALA A 30 1.89 32.61 -24.76
CA ALA A 30 2.01 31.43 -25.60
C ALA A 30 1.72 30.14 -24.82
N PHE A 31 2.20 30.03 -23.58
CA PHE A 31 1.91 28.90 -22.71
C PHE A 31 0.42 28.79 -22.39
N ILE A 32 -0.24 29.88 -22.01
CA ILE A 32 -1.68 29.89 -21.71
C ILE A 32 -2.51 29.53 -22.94
N THR A 33 -2.17 30.11 -24.10
CA THR A 33 -2.81 29.82 -25.39
C THR A 33 -2.69 28.33 -25.74
N LEU A 34 -1.51 27.75 -25.59
CA LEU A 34 -1.28 26.33 -25.83
C LEU A 34 -1.96 25.44 -24.79
N PHE A 35 -1.97 25.84 -23.52
CA PHE A 35 -2.64 25.13 -22.44
C PHE A 35 -4.15 25.05 -22.68
N ARG A 36 -4.78 26.16 -23.09
CA ARG A 36 -6.17 26.20 -23.54
C ARG A 36 -6.41 25.25 -24.72
N ALA A 37 -5.49 25.22 -25.68
CA ALA A 37 -5.61 24.33 -26.83
C ALA A 37 -5.46 22.83 -26.51
N VAL A 38 -4.90 22.44 -25.36
CA VAL A 38 -4.80 21.02 -24.93
C VAL A 38 -6.18 20.38 -24.81
N THR A 39 -7.19 21.15 -24.40
CA THR A 39 -8.57 20.65 -24.26
C THR A 39 -9.32 20.60 -25.59
N GLY A 40 -8.69 20.99 -26.70
CA GLY A 40 -9.31 21.07 -28.02
C GLY A 40 -10.10 22.36 -28.27
N GLU A 41 -10.08 23.33 -27.35
CA GLU A 41 -10.76 24.61 -27.53
C GLU A 41 -9.97 25.57 -28.42
N ALA A 42 -10.67 26.25 -29.34
CA ALA A 42 -10.23 27.43 -30.10
C ALA A 42 -8.94 27.32 -30.96
N TRP A 43 -8.20 26.20 -30.92
CA TRP A 43 -6.95 26.02 -31.67
C TRP A 43 -7.14 26.15 -33.18
N ASN A 44 -8.24 25.63 -33.73
CA ASN A 44 -8.53 25.71 -35.16
C ASN A 44 -8.81 27.16 -35.58
N SER A 45 -9.53 27.91 -34.75
CA SER A 45 -9.83 29.32 -35.02
C SER A 45 -8.57 30.18 -34.96
N ILE A 46 -7.70 29.96 -33.98
CA ILE A 46 -6.39 30.62 -33.89
C ILE A 46 -5.51 30.25 -35.08
N MET A 47 -5.53 28.99 -35.51
CA MET A 47 -4.82 28.54 -36.72
C MET A 47 -5.32 29.30 -37.96
N HIS A 48 -6.63 29.43 -38.15
CA HIS A 48 -7.20 30.16 -39.28
C HIS A 48 -6.86 31.66 -39.24
N ASP A 49 -6.88 32.28 -38.07
CA ASP A 49 -6.45 33.68 -37.91
C ASP A 49 -4.99 33.88 -38.30
N LEU A 50 -4.10 32.97 -37.91
CA LEU A 50 -2.69 32.99 -38.30
C LEU A 50 -2.47 32.68 -39.79
N MET A 51 -3.42 32.03 -40.46
CA MET A 51 -3.36 31.73 -41.90
C MET A 51 -3.79 32.90 -42.79
N LYS A 52 -4.41 33.96 -42.22
CA LYS A 52 -4.86 35.12 -43.00
C LYS A 52 -3.69 35.82 -43.69
N ASN A 53 -3.83 36.08 -44.99
CA ASN A 53 -2.89 36.84 -45.80
C ASN A 53 -3.29 38.32 -45.86
N GLU A 54 -2.40 39.16 -46.42
CA GLU A 54 -2.70 40.56 -46.73
C GLU A 54 -4.01 40.73 -47.52
N GLY A 55 -4.22 39.87 -48.52
CA GLY A 55 -5.45 39.88 -49.32
C GLY A 55 -6.72 39.54 -48.53
N ASP A 56 -6.61 38.74 -47.47
CA ASP A 56 -7.75 38.38 -46.61
C ASP A 56 -8.10 39.57 -45.70
N TYR A 57 -7.09 40.20 -45.08
CA TYR A 57 -7.30 41.41 -44.29
C TYR A 57 -7.89 42.54 -45.13
N PHE A 58 -7.42 42.74 -46.36
CA PHE A 58 -7.95 43.75 -47.28
C PHE A 58 -9.44 43.54 -47.59
N ARG A 59 -9.87 42.29 -47.79
CA ARG A 59 -11.28 41.93 -48.00
C ARG A 59 -12.15 42.21 -46.78
N GLU A 60 -11.60 42.06 -45.58
CA GLU A 60 -12.26 42.38 -44.31
C GLU A 60 -12.30 43.90 -44.02
N GLY A 61 -11.74 44.74 -44.89
CA GLY A 61 -11.66 46.19 -44.70
C GLY A 61 -10.60 46.61 -43.68
N SER A 62 -9.66 45.72 -43.37
CA SER A 62 -8.52 46.00 -42.50
C SER A 62 -7.21 45.80 -43.26
N TRP A 63 -6.08 46.09 -42.63
CA TRP A 63 -4.77 45.92 -43.24
C TRP A 63 -3.79 45.34 -42.23
N CYS A 64 -2.80 44.61 -42.72
CA CYS A 64 -1.61 44.21 -41.95
C CYS A 64 -0.39 44.77 -42.67
N THR A 65 0.73 44.86 -41.97
CA THR A 65 1.98 45.39 -42.53
C THR A 65 2.84 44.23 -43.01
N PRO A 66 3.44 44.31 -44.22
CA PRO A 66 4.35 43.27 -44.69
C PRO A 66 5.49 43.02 -43.69
N ASP A 67 5.88 41.76 -43.54
CA ASP A 67 6.88 41.33 -42.55
C ASP A 67 8.26 42.00 -42.76
N ASP A 68 8.63 42.30 -44.01
CA ASP A 68 9.86 43.02 -44.37
C ASP A 68 10.00 44.39 -43.69
N LEU A 69 8.87 45.01 -43.31
CA LEU A 69 8.82 46.31 -42.63
C LEU A 69 8.75 46.16 -41.09
N PHE A 70 8.61 44.93 -40.58
CA PHE A 70 8.52 44.58 -39.17
C PHE A 70 9.82 43.94 -38.67
N ASP A 71 10.97 44.57 -38.96
CA ASP A 71 12.26 44.11 -38.46
C ASP A 71 12.45 44.46 -36.97
N THR A 72 12.51 43.44 -36.12
CA THR A 72 12.81 43.57 -34.68
C THR A 72 14.26 43.20 -34.35
N SER A 73 15.07 42.82 -35.34
CA SER A 73 16.46 42.38 -35.13
C SER A 73 17.44 43.53 -34.94
N THR A 74 17.17 44.69 -35.54
CA THR A 74 18.01 45.89 -35.45
C THR A 74 17.52 46.82 -34.35
N GLU A 75 18.44 47.35 -33.52
CA GLU A 75 18.10 48.26 -32.40
C GLU A 75 17.37 49.54 -32.86
N GLU A 76 17.76 50.10 -34.00
CA GLU A 76 17.15 51.31 -34.57
C GLU A 76 15.70 51.05 -35.05
N SER A 77 15.47 49.92 -35.73
CA SER A 77 14.14 49.47 -36.16
C SER A 77 13.26 49.18 -34.94
N PHE A 78 13.80 48.51 -33.92
CA PHE A 78 13.09 48.22 -32.68
C PHE A 78 12.66 49.50 -31.95
N ASN A 79 13.55 50.49 -31.81
CA ASN A 79 13.22 51.78 -31.18
C ASN A 79 12.15 52.54 -31.98
N THR A 80 12.18 52.43 -33.31
CA THR A 80 11.16 53.02 -34.20
C THR A 80 9.80 52.33 -34.00
N LEU A 81 9.75 51.01 -34.01
CA LEU A 81 8.53 50.22 -33.76
C LEU A 81 7.96 50.52 -32.37
N ARG A 82 8.83 50.63 -31.36
CA ARG A 82 8.47 51.00 -29.99
C ARG A 82 7.86 52.39 -29.92
N SER A 83 8.47 53.38 -30.56
CA SER A 83 7.97 54.76 -30.57
C SER A 83 6.57 54.89 -31.21
N LYS A 84 6.22 53.96 -32.09
CA LYS A 84 4.93 53.89 -32.77
C LYS A 84 3.93 52.94 -32.10
N CYS A 85 4.24 52.42 -30.91
CA CYS A 85 3.44 51.44 -30.16
C CYS A 85 3.14 50.13 -30.93
N LEU A 86 3.93 49.78 -31.95
CA LEU A 86 3.72 48.59 -32.77
C LEU A 86 4.23 47.29 -32.13
N ILE A 87 4.92 47.41 -30.98
CA ILE A 87 5.36 46.28 -30.16
C ILE A 87 4.24 45.83 -29.22
N ASP A 88 3.51 46.78 -28.63
CA ASP A 88 2.40 46.48 -27.72
C ASP A 88 1.14 46.04 -28.47
N THR A 89 0.97 46.50 -29.71
CA THR A 89 -0.08 46.07 -30.64
C THR A 89 0.55 45.61 -31.96
N PRO A 90 0.94 44.33 -32.07
CA PRO A 90 1.52 43.79 -33.29
C PRO A 90 0.54 43.89 -34.47
N ASN A 91 1.07 44.19 -35.66
CA ASN A 91 0.29 44.35 -36.89
C ASN A 91 1.01 43.74 -38.11
N SER A 92 1.91 42.78 -37.92
CA SER A 92 2.58 42.14 -39.05
C SER A 92 1.65 41.13 -39.75
N CYS A 93 1.78 41.03 -41.06
CA CYS A 93 1.22 39.93 -41.83
C CYS A 93 2.08 38.68 -41.60
N MET A 94 1.46 37.50 -41.61
CA MET A 94 2.22 36.24 -41.55
C MET A 94 3.07 36.06 -42.82
N GLN A 95 4.28 35.53 -42.65
CA GLN A 95 5.16 35.20 -43.77
C GLN A 95 4.54 34.11 -44.66
N THR A 96 4.38 34.43 -45.95
CA THR A 96 3.96 33.46 -46.95
C THR A 96 5.17 32.78 -47.57
N MET A 97 5.11 31.46 -47.74
CA MET A 97 6.09 30.72 -48.55
C MET A 97 5.40 30.34 -49.85
N TRP A 98 5.94 30.79 -50.99
CA TRP A 98 5.33 30.55 -52.32
C TRP A 98 3.87 31.04 -52.43
N GLY A 99 3.51 32.09 -51.67
CA GLY A 99 2.14 32.63 -51.62
C GLY A 99 1.17 31.85 -50.72
N TRP A 100 1.66 30.88 -49.92
CA TRP A 100 0.84 30.07 -49.02
C TRP A 100 1.33 30.19 -47.56
N ASN A 101 0.39 30.32 -46.63
CA ASN A 101 0.66 30.33 -45.18
C ASN A 101 0.59 28.91 -44.59
N VAL A 102 1.65 28.12 -44.81
CA VAL A 102 1.68 26.71 -44.39
C VAL A 102 2.16 26.53 -42.95
N PHE A 103 2.95 27.47 -42.43
CA PHE A 103 3.53 27.39 -41.08
C PHE A 103 2.50 27.23 -39.95
N PRO A 104 1.39 28.02 -39.90
CA PRO A 104 0.39 27.85 -38.85
C PRO A 104 -0.28 26.47 -38.88
N ALA A 105 -0.58 25.95 -40.07
CA ALA A 105 -1.19 24.64 -40.23
C ALA A 105 -0.26 23.52 -39.72
N ILE A 106 1.01 23.53 -40.12
CA ILE A 106 2.00 22.55 -39.66
C ILE A 106 2.18 22.64 -38.14
N TYR A 107 2.32 23.86 -37.60
CA TYR A 107 2.51 24.07 -36.17
C TYR A 107 1.34 23.51 -35.36
N TRP A 108 0.11 23.88 -35.70
CA TRP A 108 -1.08 23.48 -34.93
C TRP A 108 -1.44 22.01 -35.11
N VAL A 109 -1.39 21.48 -36.34
CA VAL A 109 -1.70 20.06 -36.58
C VAL A 109 -0.70 19.16 -35.85
N THR A 110 0.59 19.47 -35.90
CA THR A 110 1.59 18.67 -35.17
C THR A 110 1.42 18.81 -33.66
N TYR A 111 1.17 20.02 -33.15
CA TYR A 111 0.93 20.25 -31.72
C TYR A 111 -0.24 19.41 -31.21
N ILE A 112 -1.39 19.48 -31.88
CA ILE A 112 -2.60 18.76 -31.50
C ILE A 112 -2.39 17.25 -31.57
N LEU A 113 -1.72 16.75 -32.61
CA LEU A 113 -1.43 15.31 -32.74
C LEU A 113 -0.59 14.80 -31.57
N PHE A 114 0.50 15.49 -31.23
CA PHE A 114 1.39 15.05 -30.15
C PHE A 114 0.74 15.19 -28.77
N ILE A 115 0.08 16.32 -28.48
CA ILE A 115 -0.49 16.53 -27.15
C ILE A 115 -1.70 15.63 -26.91
N GLN A 116 -2.54 15.41 -27.92
CA GLN A 116 -3.69 14.53 -27.79
C GLN A 116 -3.26 13.07 -27.57
N LEU A 117 -2.23 12.61 -28.28
CA LEU A 117 -1.66 11.27 -28.06
C LEU A 117 -1.11 11.13 -26.64
N MET A 118 -0.41 12.15 -26.15
CA MET A 118 0.14 12.15 -24.78
C MET A 118 -0.97 12.11 -23.72
N VAL A 119 -2.01 12.96 -23.85
CA VAL A 119 -3.12 13.01 -22.91
C VAL A 119 -3.92 11.71 -22.93
N MET A 120 -4.21 11.15 -24.11
CA MET A 120 -4.90 9.86 -24.20
C MET A 120 -4.12 8.74 -23.51
N ASN A 121 -2.80 8.67 -23.71
CA ASN A 121 -1.97 7.65 -23.07
C ASN A 121 -1.94 7.82 -21.54
N LEU A 122 -1.89 9.06 -21.03
CA LEU A 122 -1.94 9.35 -19.60
C LEU A 122 -3.29 8.93 -19.00
N VAL A 123 -4.39 9.31 -19.65
CA VAL A 123 -5.75 8.98 -19.19
C VAL A 123 -5.96 7.47 -19.17
N ILE A 124 -5.53 6.76 -20.21
CA ILE A 124 -5.61 5.28 -20.25
C ILE A 124 -4.80 4.67 -19.10
N ALA A 125 -3.58 5.14 -18.84
CA ALA A 125 -2.76 4.61 -17.75
C ALA A 125 -3.45 4.77 -16.38
N VAL A 126 -3.96 5.97 -16.08
CA VAL A 126 -4.65 6.26 -14.81
C VAL A 126 -5.95 5.45 -14.68
N ILE A 127 -6.70 5.30 -15.77
CA ILE A 127 -7.94 4.51 -15.76
C ILE A 127 -7.62 3.02 -15.56
N LEU A 128 -6.56 2.49 -16.18
CA LEU A 128 -6.17 1.09 -16.01
C LEU A 128 -5.72 0.81 -14.58
N GLU A 129 -4.91 1.69 -13.98
CA GLU A 129 -4.50 1.58 -12.58
C GLU A 129 -5.71 1.65 -11.64
N GLY A 130 -6.60 2.64 -11.84
CA GLY A 130 -7.83 2.74 -11.04
C GLY A 130 -8.81 1.58 -11.24
N TYR A 131 -8.83 0.97 -12.43
CA TYR A 131 -9.65 -0.22 -12.71
C TYR A 131 -9.05 -1.48 -12.07
N GLU A 132 -7.73 -1.60 -12.02
CA GLU A 132 -7.04 -2.70 -11.35
C GLU A 132 -7.24 -2.63 -9.83
N ASP A 133 -7.13 -1.44 -9.23
CA ASP A 133 -7.40 -1.20 -7.81
C ASP A 133 -8.87 -1.45 -7.41
N GLY A 134 -9.81 -1.29 -8.35
CA GLY A 134 -11.23 -1.49 -8.12
C GLY A 134 -11.68 -2.96 -8.14
N LYS A 135 -10.82 -3.89 -8.58
CA LYS A 135 -11.16 -5.32 -8.56
C LYS A 135 -11.05 -5.84 -7.13
N PRO A 136 -12.05 -6.57 -6.62
CA PRO A 136 -11.90 -7.24 -5.33
C PRO A 136 -10.72 -8.19 -5.44
N THR A 137 -9.69 -7.96 -4.64
CA THR A 137 -8.61 -8.93 -4.49
C THR A 137 -9.10 -10.08 -3.62
N GLN A 138 -8.50 -11.26 -3.79
CA GLN A 138 -8.86 -12.44 -2.99
C GLN A 138 -8.77 -12.15 -1.48
N GLU A 139 -7.79 -11.33 -1.07
CA GLU A 139 -7.61 -10.92 0.32
C GLU A 139 -8.75 -10.01 0.80
N SER A 140 -9.28 -9.12 -0.05
CA SER A 140 -10.42 -8.27 0.30
C SER A 140 -11.68 -9.11 0.54
N GLU A 141 -11.92 -10.11 -0.31
CA GLU A 141 -13.07 -11.02 -0.13
C GLU A 141 -12.97 -11.83 1.17
N VAL A 142 -11.77 -12.28 1.54
CA VAL A 142 -11.51 -12.98 2.82
C VAL A 142 -11.75 -12.04 4.00
N ILE A 143 -11.31 -10.78 3.91
CA ILE A 143 -11.52 -9.79 4.98
C ILE A 143 -13.02 -9.48 5.14
N ASP A 144 -13.75 -9.29 4.05
CA ASP A 144 -15.20 -9.04 4.07
C ASP A 144 -15.94 -10.23 4.68
N LEU A 145 -15.52 -11.46 4.34
CA LEU A 145 -16.06 -12.68 4.95
C LEU A 145 -15.76 -12.75 6.46
N CYS A 146 -14.55 -12.38 6.88
CA CYS A 146 -14.22 -12.29 8.30
C CYS A 146 -15.19 -11.34 8.99
N VAL A 147 -15.41 -10.14 8.45
CA VAL A 147 -16.27 -9.11 9.06
C VAL A 147 -17.71 -9.62 9.19
N GLN A 148 -18.24 -10.25 8.15
CA GLN A 148 -19.58 -10.82 8.14
C GLN A 148 -19.76 -11.92 9.20
N LEU A 149 -18.80 -12.83 9.32
CA LEU A 149 -18.90 -13.94 10.27
C LEU A 149 -18.58 -13.53 11.71
N TRP A 150 -17.78 -12.48 11.92
CA TRP A 150 -17.38 -12.05 13.27
C TRP A 150 -18.56 -11.57 14.10
N GLU A 151 -19.54 -10.93 13.48
CA GLU A 151 -20.75 -10.44 14.13
C GLU A 151 -21.50 -11.55 14.90
N ASN A 152 -21.48 -12.78 14.38
CA ASN A 152 -22.10 -13.94 15.04
C ASN A 152 -21.34 -14.39 16.31
N HIS A 153 -20.02 -14.15 16.37
CA HIS A 153 -19.17 -14.61 17.47
C HIS A 153 -18.95 -13.54 18.55
N ASP A 154 -19.04 -12.26 18.18
CA ASP A 154 -18.86 -11.11 19.07
C ASP A 154 -20.02 -10.09 18.95
N PRO A 155 -21.23 -10.43 19.45
CA PRO A 155 -22.38 -9.53 19.44
C PRO A 155 -22.18 -8.25 20.28
N ASP A 156 -21.24 -8.29 21.23
CA ASP A 156 -20.93 -7.18 22.14
C ASP A 156 -19.87 -6.23 21.56
N HIS A 157 -19.35 -6.50 20.34
CA HIS A 157 -18.28 -5.74 19.69
C HIS A 157 -17.03 -5.53 20.56
N LYS A 158 -16.66 -6.53 21.37
CA LYS A 158 -15.50 -6.49 22.26
C LYS A 158 -14.17 -6.62 21.51
N MET A 159 -14.19 -6.96 20.22
CA MET A 159 -13.03 -7.19 19.35
C MET A 159 -12.04 -8.24 19.89
N THR A 160 -12.50 -9.07 20.83
CA THR A 160 -11.69 -10.08 21.52
C THR A 160 -12.51 -11.35 21.74
N LEU A 161 -11.90 -12.51 21.47
CA LEU A 161 -12.51 -13.82 21.70
C LEU A 161 -11.58 -14.71 22.54
N PRO A 162 -12.13 -15.60 23.39
CA PRO A 162 -11.33 -16.69 23.97
C PRO A 162 -10.66 -17.52 22.86
N LEU A 163 -9.43 -17.99 23.08
CA LEU A 163 -8.66 -18.75 22.09
C LEU A 163 -9.46 -19.89 21.45
N SER A 164 -10.27 -20.61 22.24
CA SER A 164 -11.11 -21.69 21.73
C SER A 164 -12.19 -21.23 20.73
N LYS A 165 -12.81 -20.07 20.97
CA LYS A 165 -13.81 -19.52 20.04
C LYS A 165 -13.11 -18.90 18.82
N ALA A 166 -11.97 -18.26 19.02
CA ALA A 166 -11.16 -17.72 17.91
C ALA A 166 -10.73 -18.82 16.92
N MET A 167 -10.35 -20.01 17.40
CA MET A 167 -10.02 -21.16 16.55
C MET A 167 -11.23 -21.69 15.77
N GLN A 168 -12.41 -21.74 16.40
CA GLN A 168 -13.66 -22.12 15.73
C GLN A 168 -14.01 -21.13 14.62
N PHE A 169 -13.89 -19.84 14.90
CA PHE A 169 -14.10 -18.79 13.91
C PHE A 169 -13.12 -18.91 12.72
N ILE A 170 -11.82 -19.10 12.97
CA ILE A 170 -10.82 -19.28 11.89
C ILE A 170 -11.22 -20.44 10.97
N HIS A 171 -11.61 -21.58 11.56
CA HIS A 171 -12.06 -22.73 10.79
C HIS A 171 -13.31 -22.42 9.95
N GLU A 172 -14.32 -21.78 10.55
CA GLU A 172 -15.56 -21.43 9.87
C GLU A 172 -15.32 -20.51 8.66
N VAL A 173 -14.49 -19.47 8.82
CA VAL A 173 -14.17 -18.54 7.72
C VAL A 173 -13.45 -19.26 6.59
N ILE A 174 -12.48 -20.14 6.90
CA ILE A 174 -11.72 -20.88 5.88
C ILE A 174 -12.63 -21.84 5.11
N GLU A 175 -13.53 -22.55 5.79
CA GLU A 175 -14.48 -23.47 5.13
C GLU A 175 -15.46 -22.71 4.23
N GLU A 176 -16.02 -21.60 4.70
CA GLU A 176 -16.94 -20.79 3.90
C GLU A 176 -16.23 -20.13 2.71
N TYR A 177 -14.98 -19.70 2.87
CA TYR A 177 -14.15 -19.20 1.77
C TYR A 177 -13.91 -20.28 0.70
N LYS A 178 -13.48 -21.48 1.10
CA LYS A 178 -13.26 -22.63 0.19
C LYS A 178 -14.52 -23.00 -0.59
N LYS A 179 -15.67 -23.01 0.11
CA LYS A 179 -16.97 -23.27 -0.51
C LYS A 179 -17.30 -22.25 -1.59
N ARG A 180 -16.93 -20.97 -1.41
CA ARG A 180 -17.10 -19.93 -2.44
C ARG A 180 -16.13 -20.07 -3.61
N CYS A 181 -14.90 -20.52 -3.36
CA CYS A 181 -13.90 -20.75 -4.40
C CYS A 181 -14.11 -22.06 -5.21
N GLY A 182 -14.96 -22.96 -4.73
CA GLY A 182 -15.17 -24.27 -5.37
C GLY A 182 -14.00 -25.24 -5.21
N ASP A 183 -13.13 -25.01 -4.22
CA ASP A 183 -11.97 -25.87 -3.95
C ASP A 183 -12.34 -27.00 -2.98
N GLU A 184 -12.18 -28.25 -3.43
CA GLU A 184 -12.46 -29.46 -2.64
C GLU A 184 -11.30 -29.89 -1.72
N LYS A 185 -10.16 -29.19 -1.73
CA LYS A 185 -9.04 -29.49 -0.83
C LYS A 185 -9.46 -29.31 0.64
N LYS A 186 -9.68 -30.43 1.33
CA LYS A 186 -9.97 -30.44 2.77
C LYS A 186 -8.84 -29.80 3.57
N MET A 187 -9.19 -29.08 4.62
CA MET A 187 -8.22 -28.61 5.59
C MET A 187 -7.44 -29.81 6.17
N PRO A 188 -6.14 -29.69 6.48
CA PRO A 188 -5.42 -30.79 7.11
C PRO A 188 -6.16 -31.25 8.38
N ALA A 189 -6.38 -32.56 8.54
CA ALA A 189 -7.10 -33.15 9.67
C ALA A 189 -6.54 -32.74 11.05
N ALA A 190 -5.29 -32.26 11.08
CA ALA A 190 -4.64 -31.65 12.24
C ALA A 190 -5.34 -30.38 12.77
N ILE A 191 -6.02 -29.61 11.89
CA ILE A 191 -6.75 -28.38 12.24
C ILE A 191 -8.25 -28.67 12.46
N GLU A 192 -8.82 -29.70 11.83
CA GLU A 192 -10.14 -30.25 12.26
C GLU A 192 -10.09 -30.71 13.73
N GLY A 193 -8.98 -31.35 14.14
CA GLY A 193 -8.74 -31.78 15.52
C GLY A 193 -8.44 -30.65 16.52
N LEU A 194 -8.35 -29.41 16.04
CA LEU A 194 -8.19 -28.18 16.82
C LEU A 194 -9.54 -27.58 17.22
N THR A 195 -10.66 -28.13 16.74
CA THR A 195 -11.98 -27.86 17.33
C THR A 195 -11.94 -28.40 18.76
N CYS A 196 -11.69 -27.50 19.71
CA CYS A 196 -11.46 -27.85 21.09
C CYS A 196 -12.71 -28.56 21.64
N HIS A 197 -12.68 -29.89 21.68
CA HIS A 197 -13.68 -30.69 22.35
C HIS A 197 -13.78 -30.18 23.78
N LYS A 198 -15.01 -29.80 24.18
CA LYS A 198 -15.40 -29.22 25.47
C LYS A 198 -14.54 -29.72 26.65
N SER A 199 -13.40 -29.08 26.88
CA SER A 199 -12.63 -29.22 28.11
C SER A 199 -12.98 -28.01 28.98
N PRO A 200 -13.23 -28.17 30.29
CA PRO A 200 -13.55 -27.07 31.19
C PRO A 200 -12.45 -25.98 31.27
N SER A 201 -11.25 -26.25 30.76
CA SER A 201 -10.04 -25.42 30.94
C SER A 201 -9.39 -24.90 29.65
N GLY A 202 -10.09 -24.89 28.50
CA GLY A 202 -9.60 -24.27 27.27
C GLY A 202 -9.09 -25.24 26.20
N CYS A 203 -8.38 -24.71 25.20
CA CYS A 203 -7.90 -25.47 24.04
C CYS A 203 -6.72 -26.40 24.40
N ASP A 204 -6.81 -27.65 23.95
CA ASP A 204 -5.78 -28.68 24.16
C ASP A 204 -4.62 -28.48 23.16
N LEU A 205 -3.76 -27.50 23.44
CA LEU A 205 -2.60 -27.10 22.63
C LEU A 205 -1.66 -28.27 22.28
N ASP A 206 -1.67 -29.32 23.10
CA ASP A 206 -0.86 -30.53 22.94
C ASP A 206 -1.18 -31.29 21.65
N ARG A 207 -2.41 -31.20 21.15
CA ARG A 207 -2.88 -31.92 19.96
C ARG A 207 -2.37 -31.33 18.65
N ILE A 208 -1.91 -30.08 18.67
CA ILE A 208 -1.41 -29.38 17.48
C ILE A 208 -0.10 -30.05 17.05
N PRO A 209 0.00 -30.63 15.83
CA PRO A 209 1.27 -31.17 15.35
C PRO A 209 2.26 -30.04 15.10
N MET A 210 3.53 -30.25 15.43
CA MET A 210 4.57 -29.22 15.30
C MET A 210 4.75 -28.74 13.84
N GLN A 211 4.44 -29.60 12.87
CA GLN A 211 4.46 -29.27 11.45
C GLN A 211 3.45 -28.15 11.08
N TYR A 212 2.31 -28.09 11.75
CA TYR A 212 1.30 -27.06 11.54
C TYR A 212 1.46 -25.87 12.51
N ALA A 213 2.14 -26.06 13.63
CA ALA A 213 2.43 -25.00 14.61
C ALA A 213 3.18 -23.80 14.01
N LYS A 214 4.01 -24.02 12.97
CA LYS A 214 4.73 -22.94 12.27
C LYS A 214 3.83 -21.99 11.45
N TYR A 215 2.64 -22.45 11.08
CA TYR A 215 1.68 -21.62 10.34
C TYR A 215 0.91 -20.68 11.27
N PHE A 216 0.90 -20.95 12.58
CA PHE A 216 0.25 -20.09 13.57
C PHE A 216 1.17 -18.94 13.97
N GLN A 217 0.66 -17.71 13.80
CA GLN A 217 1.25 -16.46 14.28
C GLN A 217 0.19 -15.68 15.07
N LEU A 218 -0.45 -16.38 16.00
CA LEU A 218 -1.45 -15.80 16.89
C LEU A 218 -0.81 -15.34 18.19
N GLN A 219 -1.11 -14.10 18.57
CA GLN A 219 -0.76 -13.59 19.88
C GLN A 219 -1.97 -13.68 20.79
N THR A 220 -1.74 -14.27 21.96
CA THR A 220 -2.73 -14.42 23.02
C THR A 220 -2.42 -13.47 24.15
N SER A 221 -3.47 -12.89 24.74
CA SER A 221 -3.44 -12.22 26.03
C SER A 221 -3.13 -13.23 27.15
N GLU A 222 -2.60 -12.76 28.27
CA GLU A 222 -2.42 -13.55 29.51
C GLU A 222 -3.72 -14.25 29.97
N ASP A 223 -4.89 -13.65 29.73
CA ASP A 223 -6.20 -14.24 30.04
C ASP A 223 -6.66 -15.31 29.03
N GLY A 224 -5.81 -15.66 28.05
CA GLY A 224 -6.13 -16.63 26.99
C GLY A 224 -7.12 -16.10 25.95
N ARG A 225 -7.24 -14.77 25.81
CA ARG A 225 -8.04 -14.09 24.77
C ARG A 225 -7.19 -13.70 23.57
N VAL A 226 -7.81 -13.59 22.41
CA VAL A 226 -7.19 -13.22 21.14
C VAL A 226 -7.95 -12.03 20.56
N HIS A 227 -7.21 -11.02 20.10
CA HIS A 227 -7.78 -9.85 19.46
C HIS A 227 -8.12 -10.12 17.99
N TRP A 228 -9.22 -9.55 17.50
CA TRP A 228 -9.72 -9.61 16.11
C TRP A 228 -8.62 -9.52 15.06
N LEU A 229 -7.75 -8.52 15.16
CA LEU A 229 -6.64 -8.30 14.22
C LEU A 229 -5.72 -9.53 14.06
N TYR A 230 -5.40 -10.22 15.16
CA TYR A 230 -4.58 -11.43 15.09
C TYR A 230 -5.32 -12.58 14.44
N VAL A 231 -6.62 -12.69 14.71
CA VAL A 231 -7.48 -13.71 14.11
C VAL A 231 -7.57 -13.51 12.60
N CYS A 232 -7.86 -12.29 12.12
CA CYS A 232 -7.91 -11.99 10.68
C CYS A 232 -6.56 -12.20 9.99
N LYS A 233 -5.46 -11.74 10.60
CA LYS A 233 -4.11 -11.99 10.06
C LYS A 233 -3.85 -13.49 9.94
N GLN A 234 -4.32 -14.29 10.90
CA GLN A 234 -4.18 -15.74 10.86
C GLN A 234 -5.04 -16.38 9.76
N VAL A 235 -6.28 -15.93 9.56
CA VAL A 235 -7.13 -16.39 8.45
C VAL A 235 -6.45 -16.09 7.12
N LEU A 236 -6.01 -14.85 6.90
CA LEU A 236 -5.29 -14.44 5.69
C LEU A 236 -4.03 -15.28 5.47
N ARG A 237 -3.26 -15.55 6.53
CA ARG A 237 -2.08 -16.43 6.43
C ARG A 237 -2.45 -17.83 5.96
N PHE A 238 -3.54 -18.40 6.45
CA PHE A 238 -4.00 -19.72 6.00
C PHE A 238 -4.54 -19.70 4.57
N THR A 239 -5.27 -18.66 4.16
CA THR A 239 -5.81 -18.57 2.80
C THR A 239 -4.72 -18.31 1.77
N CYS A 240 -3.73 -17.47 2.08
CA CYS A 240 -2.63 -17.16 1.14
C CYS A 240 -1.59 -18.28 1.03
N THR A 241 -1.38 -19.08 2.09
CA THR A 241 -0.38 -20.16 2.05
C THR A 241 -0.94 -21.48 1.53
N GLU A 242 -2.25 -21.72 1.62
CA GLU A 242 -2.89 -23.00 1.30
C GLU A 242 -2.20 -24.24 1.91
N TYR A 243 -1.48 -24.07 3.03
CA TYR A 243 -0.64 -25.11 3.65
C TYR A 243 0.57 -25.57 2.80
N ASP A 244 1.00 -24.75 1.84
CA ASP A 244 2.25 -24.95 1.11
C ASP A 244 3.45 -24.37 1.90
N ASP A 245 4.38 -25.25 2.21
CA ASP A 245 5.63 -24.95 2.89
C ASP A 245 6.53 -23.98 2.09
N SER A 246 6.43 -23.98 0.76
CA SER A 246 7.19 -23.08 -0.12
C SER A 246 6.68 -21.65 0.01
N LEU A 247 5.35 -21.47 -0.07
CA LEU A 247 4.70 -20.16 0.07
C LEU A 247 4.90 -19.59 1.48
N LEU A 248 4.85 -20.44 2.51
CA LEU A 248 5.14 -20.02 3.88
C LEU A 248 6.56 -19.46 4.01
N LYS A 249 7.55 -20.12 3.39
CA LYS A 249 8.94 -19.64 3.38
C LYS A 249 9.09 -18.34 2.60
N GLU A 250 8.41 -18.20 1.46
CA GLU A 250 8.44 -16.97 0.67
C GLU A 250 7.92 -15.77 1.47
N ILE A 251 6.84 -15.95 2.25
CA ILE A 251 6.32 -14.92 3.16
C ILE A 251 7.34 -14.59 4.26
N GLU A 252 7.93 -15.59 4.90
CA GLU A 252 8.96 -15.39 5.94
C GLU A 252 10.22 -14.70 5.37
N ASP A 253 10.65 -15.07 4.17
CA ASP A 253 11.79 -14.47 3.48
C ASP A 253 11.48 -13.03 3.06
N CYS A 254 10.26 -12.73 2.64
CA CYS A 254 9.81 -11.36 2.39
C CYS A 254 9.87 -10.50 3.65
N GLU A 255 9.41 -11.00 4.81
CA GLU A 255 9.51 -10.29 6.08
C GLU A 255 10.98 -10.05 6.49
N ASN A 256 11.84 -11.05 6.33
CA ASN A 256 13.24 -10.99 6.71
C ASN A 256 14.09 -10.09 5.78
N ASN A 257 13.75 -10.03 4.49
CA ASN A 257 14.51 -9.29 3.47
C ASN A 257 13.94 -7.90 3.17
N MET A 258 12.88 -7.47 3.86
CA MET A 258 12.28 -6.15 3.66
C MET A 258 13.27 -5.02 4.00
N ASP A 259 13.34 -3.99 3.16
CA ASP A 259 14.22 -2.84 3.40
C ASP A 259 13.92 -2.20 4.76
N LYS A 260 14.98 -1.91 5.53
CA LYS A 260 14.91 -1.27 6.85
C LYS A 260 14.11 0.04 6.82
N ARG A 261 14.18 0.80 5.71
CA ARG A 261 13.37 2.02 5.56
C ARG A 261 11.88 1.70 5.41
N MET A 262 11.52 0.66 4.65
CA MET A 262 10.15 0.21 4.50
C MET A 262 9.60 -0.35 5.81
N LEU A 263 10.37 -1.20 6.51
CA LEU A 263 10.02 -1.71 7.85
C LEU A 263 9.76 -0.59 8.85
N SER A 264 10.61 0.45 8.85
CA SER A 264 10.40 1.62 9.72
C SER A 264 9.14 2.40 9.38
N LYS A 265 8.80 2.56 8.09
CA LYS A 265 7.54 3.18 7.65
C LYS A 265 6.33 2.33 8.05
N LEU A 266 6.41 1.02 7.83
CA LEU A 266 5.35 0.07 8.15
C LEU A 266 5.06 0.06 9.65
N GLY A 267 6.10 -0.04 10.49
CA GLY A 267 5.94 0.02 11.94
C GLY A 267 5.38 1.34 12.45
N LYS A 268 5.69 2.48 11.80
CA LYS A 268 5.06 3.77 12.12
C LYS A 268 3.58 3.80 11.76
N LEU A 269 3.21 3.25 10.60
CA LEU A 269 1.81 3.15 10.16
C LEU A 269 1.01 2.22 11.06
N GLU A 270 1.55 1.04 11.36
CA GLU A 270 0.95 0.10 12.31
C GLU A 270 0.81 0.75 13.68
N SER A 271 1.86 1.38 14.24
CA SER A 271 1.76 2.06 15.53
C SER A 271 0.71 3.17 15.54
N LYS A 272 0.61 3.98 14.47
CA LYS A 272 -0.39 5.05 14.37
C LYS A 272 -1.80 4.48 14.32
N ARG A 273 -2.03 3.41 13.53
CA ARG A 273 -3.34 2.77 13.37
C ARG A 273 -3.75 1.99 14.62
N SER A 274 -2.80 1.28 15.25
CA SER A 274 -2.98 0.58 16.53
C SER A 274 -3.30 1.52 17.69
N LYS A 275 -2.76 2.74 17.71
CA LYS A 275 -3.16 3.77 18.68
C LYS A 275 -4.58 4.27 18.45
N MET A 276 -4.90 4.58 17.20
CA MET A 276 -6.24 5.06 16.83
C MET A 276 -7.34 4.04 17.16
N LEU A 277 -7.04 2.75 17.04
CA LEU A 277 -7.97 1.65 17.33
C LEU A 277 -7.97 1.19 18.81
N GLY A 278 -7.22 1.84 19.71
CA GLY A 278 -7.09 1.42 21.12
C GLY A 278 -6.34 0.09 21.34
N PHE A 279 -5.92 -0.58 20.27
CA PHE A 279 -5.22 -1.86 20.30
C PHE A 279 -3.90 -1.82 21.07
N GLN A 280 -3.18 -0.70 21.03
CA GLN A 280 -1.91 -0.57 21.76
C GLN A 280 -2.11 -0.52 23.28
N GLU A 281 -3.27 -0.06 23.76
CA GLU A 281 -3.61 -0.07 25.18
C GLU A 281 -3.93 -1.51 25.62
N PHE A 282 -4.76 -2.23 24.86
CA PHE A 282 -5.03 -3.65 25.08
C PHE A 282 -3.75 -4.50 25.12
N ALA A 283 -2.85 -4.32 24.15
CA ALA A 283 -1.59 -5.05 24.06
C ALA A 283 -0.62 -4.78 25.22
N LYS A 284 -0.63 -3.56 25.78
CA LYS A 284 0.20 -3.19 26.93
C LYS A 284 -0.36 -3.70 28.24
N GLU A 285 -1.68 -3.73 28.37
CA GLU A 285 -2.37 -4.05 29.62
C GLU A 285 -2.44 -5.56 29.89
N HIS A 286 -2.56 -6.38 28.84
CA HIS A 286 -2.87 -7.80 28.99
C HIS A 286 -1.71 -8.76 28.67
N GLY A 287 -0.50 -8.24 28.39
CA GLY A 287 0.65 -9.03 27.93
C GLY A 287 0.40 -9.73 26.58
N GLN A 288 1.48 -10.05 25.85
CA GLN A 288 1.36 -10.79 24.59
C GLN A 288 2.23 -12.02 24.64
N VAL A 289 1.59 -13.18 24.48
CA VAL A 289 2.26 -14.47 24.45
C VAL A 289 2.00 -15.13 23.10
N ASP A 290 3.07 -15.48 22.41
CA ASP A 290 3.02 -16.16 21.11
C ASP A 290 2.53 -17.61 21.27
N LEU A 291 1.47 -17.95 20.55
CA LEU A 291 0.86 -19.28 20.58
C LEU A 291 1.85 -20.36 20.13
N ARG A 292 2.72 -20.07 19.15
CA ARG A 292 3.74 -21.03 18.68
C ARG A 292 4.71 -21.39 19.81
N ALA A 293 5.15 -20.39 20.57
CA ALA A 293 6.00 -20.59 21.73
C ALA A 293 5.29 -21.37 22.85
N GLN A 294 3.99 -21.13 23.08
CA GLN A 294 3.20 -21.88 24.04
C GLN A 294 3.09 -23.37 23.66
N VAL A 295 2.75 -23.68 22.40
CA VAL A 295 2.67 -25.08 21.92
C VAL A 295 4.02 -25.79 22.08
N ALA A 296 5.12 -25.11 21.75
CA ALA A 296 6.47 -25.65 21.96
C ALA A 296 6.76 -25.89 23.44
N ALA A 297 6.42 -24.94 24.31
CA ALA A 297 6.60 -25.06 25.76
C ALA A 297 5.79 -26.22 26.36
N THR A 298 4.51 -26.39 25.99
CA THR A 298 3.66 -27.48 26.49
C THR A 298 4.21 -28.85 26.07
N LYS A 299 4.65 -28.99 24.81
CA LYS A 299 5.29 -30.23 24.33
C LYS A 299 6.62 -30.50 25.03
N LEU A 300 7.45 -29.49 25.25
CA LEU A 300 8.71 -29.63 26.00
C LEU A 300 8.46 -30.03 27.45
N GLN A 301 7.50 -29.39 28.13
CA GLN A 301 7.11 -29.73 29.50
C GLN A 301 6.63 -31.17 29.59
N ARG A 302 5.81 -31.62 28.63
CA ARG A 302 5.37 -33.02 28.55
C ARG A 302 6.53 -33.97 28.33
N TYR A 303 7.46 -33.65 27.43
CA TYR A 303 8.68 -34.45 27.21
C TYR A 303 9.53 -34.57 28.50
N PHE A 304 9.77 -33.47 29.21
CA PHE A 304 10.53 -33.48 30.47
C PHE A 304 9.79 -34.19 31.62
N ARG A 305 8.45 -34.15 31.65
CA ARG A 305 7.63 -34.90 32.62
C ARG A 305 7.62 -36.41 32.34
N GLN A 306 7.76 -36.80 31.07
CA GLN A 306 7.76 -38.21 30.65
C GLN A 306 9.16 -38.85 30.68
N LYS A 307 10.23 -38.05 30.72
CA LYS A 307 11.59 -38.57 30.87
C LYS A 307 11.80 -39.08 32.31
N PRO A 308 12.01 -40.39 32.55
CA PRO A 308 12.39 -40.85 33.87
C PRO A 308 13.71 -40.20 34.27
N ARG A 309 13.89 -39.90 35.56
CA ARG A 309 15.16 -39.41 36.12
C ARG A 309 16.24 -40.48 35.95
N GLU A 310 16.84 -40.58 34.78
CA GLU A 310 18.10 -41.29 34.56
C GLU A 310 19.20 -40.49 35.24
N GLY A 311 19.46 -40.84 36.51
CA GLY A 311 20.47 -40.19 37.32
C GLY A 311 20.25 -40.36 38.82
N ASN A 312 19.97 -41.58 39.28
CA ASN A 312 20.25 -41.97 40.67
C ASN A 312 20.38 -43.49 40.83
N SER A 313 21.38 -44.05 40.16
CA SER A 313 21.86 -45.40 40.47
C SER A 313 23.36 -45.47 40.17
N SER A 314 24.12 -45.83 41.22
CA SER A 314 25.55 -46.16 41.27
C SER A 314 26.58 -45.01 41.40
N ALA A 315 26.92 -44.66 42.66
CA ALA A 315 28.30 -44.42 43.08
C ALA A 315 28.40 -44.32 44.61
N ALA A 316 28.51 -45.47 45.29
CA ALA A 316 29.23 -45.59 46.57
C ALA A 316 29.46 -47.08 46.87
N MET A 317 30.41 -47.70 46.16
CA MET A 317 31.06 -48.93 46.63
C MET A 317 32.24 -48.53 47.52
N SER A 318 32.28 -49.20 48.67
CA SER A 318 33.26 -49.26 49.77
C SER A 318 34.76 -49.26 49.43
N ALA A 319 35.57 -48.61 50.29
CA ALA A 319 36.90 -49.06 50.79
C ALA A 319 37.30 -48.24 52.06
N PRO A 320 38.35 -48.56 52.86
CA PRO A 320 38.19 -49.12 54.22
C PRO A 320 38.83 -48.31 55.39
N VAL A 321 38.42 -48.67 56.62
CA VAL A 321 39.10 -48.68 57.94
C VAL A 321 40.15 -47.61 58.29
N GLY A 322 39.89 -46.87 59.38
CA GLY A 322 40.89 -46.14 60.17
C GLY A 322 40.25 -45.52 61.42
N GLY A 323 40.55 -46.04 62.61
CA GLY A 323 39.78 -45.83 63.85
C GLY A 323 39.93 -44.45 64.51
N LEU A 324 38.93 -44.10 65.34
CA LEU A 324 39.05 -43.83 66.78
C LEU A 324 37.72 -43.25 67.31
N ALA A 325 37.09 -43.99 68.24
CA ALA A 325 36.06 -43.48 69.16
C ALA A 325 36.75 -42.84 70.39
N PRO A 326 36.07 -42.39 71.47
CA PRO A 326 34.62 -42.32 71.75
C PRO A 326 34.15 -41.04 72.51
N SER A 327 32.85 -40.98 72.82
CA SER A 327 32.16 -40.44 74.02
C SER A 327 30.91 -39.64 73.61
N ALA A 328 29.66 -39.93 73.98
CA ALA A 328 28.96 -40.37 75.21
C ALA A 328 28.06 -39.24 75.73
N SER A 329 26.82 -39.59 76.07
CA SER A 329 25.79 -38.85 76.84
C SER A 329 25.12 -37.66 76.12
N GLY A 330 23.80 -37.43 76.20
CA GLY A 330 22.73 -38.08 76.95
C GLY A 330 21.37 -37.47 76.58
N HIS A 331 20.30 -38.01 77.19
CA HIS A 331 18.99 -37.44 77.55
C HIS A 331 18.55 -36.08 76.94
N SER A 332 17.29 -35.82 76.56
CA SER A 332 15.97 -36.36 76.97
C SER A 332 14.89 -35.63 76.17
N ASP A 333 13.75 -36.32 76.00
CA ASP A 333 12.34 -35.84 75.98
C ASP A 333 12.02 -34.36 75.72
N VAL A 334 11.01 -34.09 74.89
CA VAL A 334 9.63 -33.82 75.34
C VAL A 334 8.72 -33.44 74.15
N ARG A 335 7.59 -34.15 74.13
CA ARG A 335 6.35 -34.00 73.37
C ARG A 335 5.60 -32.69 73.68
N ALA A 336 5.03 -32.01 72.68
CA ALA A 336 3.74 -31.31 72.80
C ALA A 336 3.27 -30.69 71.46
N THR A 337 2.30 -31.34 70.82
CA THR A 337 1.09 -30.67 70.27
C THR A 337 0.13 -30.40 71.47
N PRO A 338 -1.01 -29.67 71.38
CA PRO A 338 -1.85 -29.44 70.19
C PRO A 338 -2.66 -28.12 70.16
N SER A 339 -3.60 -28.10 69.20
CA SER A 339 -4.88 -27.35 69.14
C SER A 339 -4.79 -25.86 68.80
N SER A 340 -5.67 -25.31 67.96
CA SER A 340 -7.06 -25.69 67.63
C SER A 340 -7.41 -25.45 66.16
#